data_AF-A0A7X5HWN7-F1
#
_entry.id   AF-A0A7X5HWN7-F1
#
_cell.length_a   1.000
_cell.length_b   1.000
_cell.length_c   1.000
_cell.angle_alpha   90.00
_cell.angle_beta   90.00
_cell.angle_gamma   90.00
#
_symmetry.space_group_name_H-M   'P 1'
#
loop_
_entity.id
_entity.type
_entity.pdbx_description
1 polymer ?
#
loop_
_entity_poly.entity_id
_entity_poly.type
_entity_poly.pdbx_seq_one_letter_code
_entity_poly.pdbx_strand_id
1 'polypeptide(L)'
;MPGICPICGKPNGRNKKACSHACYAELRQNYKTCIVCGKQFPDSKTNMTVTCSLECSKRHRKDLASSGIYDDALDAAHKITPVHPKTGSFETNIHAKSWTIKAPDGKVYKCRNLKLWCKEHADLFDGTPRQAWDGLAKIKYSAQGKRKNRAYQWKGWTLIDYDDSL
;
A
#
# COMPACT_ATOMS: atom_id res chain seq x y z
N MET A 1 57.26 -9.63 -12.76
CA MET A 1 56.72 -8.40 -13.38
C MET A 1 55.44 -8.02 -12.65
N PRO A 2 55.21 -6.73 -12.30
CA PRO A 2 53.91 -6.28 -11.80
C PRO A 2 52.83 -6.58 -12.86
N GLY A 3 51.69 -7.11 -12.45
CA GLY A 3 50.59 -7.40 -13.36
C GLY A 3 49.87 -6.12 -13.78
N ILE A 4 49.00 -6.21 -14.78
CA ILE A 4 48.15 -5.08 -15.22
C ILE A 4 46.77 -5.24 -14.60
N CYS A 5 46.18 -4.16 -14.09
CA CYS A 5 44.83 -4.17 -13.56
C CYS A 5 43.78 -4.34 -14.68
N PRO A 6 42.85 -5.31 -14.57
CA PRO A 6 41.85 -5.57 -15.61
C PRO A 6 40.77 -4.48 -15.72
N ILE A 7 40.65 -3.61 -14.71
CA ILE A 7 39.66 -2.53 -14.67
C ILE A 7 40.26 -1.20 -15.16
N CYS A 8 41.44 -0.85 -14.65
CA CYS A 8 42.02 0.49 -14.80
C CYS A 8 43.25 0.54 -15.72
N GLY A 9 43.79 -0.61 -16.14
CA GLY A 9 45.03 -0.69 -16.95
C GLY A 9 46.33 -0.29 -16.23
N LYS A 10 46.27 0.21 -14.98
CA LYS A 10 47.46 0.58 -14.20
C LYS A 10 48.22 -0.66 -13.70
N PRO A 11 49.53 -0.56 -13.45
CA PRO A 11 50.29 -1.64 -12.83
C PRO A 11 49.71 -1.97 -11.45
N ASN A 12 49.48 -3.25 -11.19
CA ASN A 12 49.07 -3.76 -9.90
C ASN A 12 50.29 -4.29 -9.12
N GLY A 13 50.18 -4.29 -7.80
CA GLY A 13 51.22 -4.84 -6.94
C GLY A 13 51.37 -6.36 -7.12
N ARG A 14 52.52 -6.90 -6.71
CA ARG A 14 52.80 -8.35 -6.75
C ARG A 14 51.65 -9.14 -6.10
N ASN A 15 51.16 -10.18 -6.78
CA ASN A 15 50.04 -11.04 -6.36
C ASN A 15 48.68 -10.34 -6.15
N LYS A 16 48.47 -9.12 -6.66
CA LYS A 16 47.17 -8.42 -6.57
C LYS A 16 46.37 -8.55 -7.86
N LYS A 17 45.05 -8.72 -7.73
CA LYS A 17 44.12 -8.79 -8.89
C LYS A 17 43.71 -7.42 -9.44
N ALA A 18 43.80 -6.36 -8.64
CA ALA A 18 43.40 -5.01 -9.02
C ALA A 18 44.35 -3.93 -8.45
N CYS A 19 44.37 -2.75 -9.08
CA CYS A 19 45.24 -1.62 -8.72
C CYS A 19 44.79 -0.90 -7.43
N SER A 20 43.50 -0.92 -7.09
CA SER A 20 42.90 -0.18 -5.97
C SER A 20 41.68 -0.91 -5.39
N HIS A 21 41.22 -0.46 -4.21
CA HIS A 21 39.98 -0.96 -3.59
C HIS A 21 38.75 -0.74 -4.50
N ALA A 22 38.68 0.40 -5.19
CA ALA A 22 37.60 0.69 -6.14
C ALA A 22 37.57 -0.32 -7.30
N CYS A 23 38.72 -0.59 -7.91
CA CYS A 23 38.80 -1.59 -8.98
C CYS A 23 38.52 -3.01 -8.48
N TYR A 24 38.85 -3.31 -7.23
CA TYR A 24 38.49 -4.61 -6.64
C TYR A 24 36.99 -4.72 -6.39
N ALA A 25 36.33 -3.64 -5.99
CA ALA A 25 34.89 -3.59 -5.81
C ALA A 25 34.16 -3.80 -7.14
N GLU A 26 34.57 -3.12 -8.20
CA GLU A 26 34.01 -3.29 -9.55
C GLU A 26 34.25 -4.71 -10.10
N LEU A 27 35.45 -5.27 -9.89
CA LEU A 27 35.78 -6.63 -10.33
C LEU A 27 34.91 -7.70 -9.63
N ARG A 28 34.50 -7.46 -8.37
CA ARG A 28 33.63 -8.36 -7.61
C ARG A 28 32.14 -8.08 -7.83
N GLN A 29 31.81 -6.92 -8.42
CA GLN A 29 30.43 -6.51 -8.60
C GLN A 29 29.70 -7.47 -9.54
N ASN A 30 28.52 -7.89 -9.12
CA ASN A 30 27.64 -8.68 -9.97
C ASN A 30 26.73 -7.74 -10.75
N TYR A 31 26.46 -8.10 -11.99
CA TYR A 31 25.57 -7.37 -12.88
C TYR A 31 24.41 -8.26 -13.30
N LYS A 32 23.20 -7.69 -13.32
CA LYS A 32 21.99 -8.31 -13.85
C LYS A 32 21.50 -7.53 -15.06
N THR A 33 20.77 -8.21 -15.93
CA THR A 33 20.14 -7.59 -17.10
C THR A 33 18.71 -7.21 -16.77
N CYS A 34 18.33 -5.96 -17.04
CA CYS A 34 16.96 -5.50 -16.83
C CYS A 34 16.01 -6.11 -17.86
N ILE A 35 14.95 -6.76 -17.39
CA ILE A 35 13.94 -7.40 -18.26
C ILE A 35 13.13 -6.42 -19.12
N VAL A 36 13.14 -5.12 -18.80
CA VAL A 36 12.29 -4.12 -19.47
C VAL A 36 13.06 -3.26 -20.47
N CYS A 37 14.36 -3.07 -20.29
CA CYS A 37 15.18 -2.24 -21.17
C CYS A 37 16.49 -2.89 -21.62
N GLY A 38 16.81 -4.09 -21.14
CA GLY A 38 18.02 -4.83 -21.49
C GLY A 38 19.33 -4.29 -20.89
N LYS A 39 19.29 -3.17 -20.14
CA LYS A 39 20.51 -2.59 -19.54
C LYS A 39 21.04 -3.45 -18.40
N GLN A 40 22.37 -3.57 -18.34
CA GLN A 40 23.03 -4.17 -17.18
C GLN A 40 23.06 -3.19 -16.01
N PHE A 41 22.79 -3.70 -14.81
CA PHE A 41 22.83 -2.91 -13.58
C PHE A 41 23.49 -3.70 -12.44
N PRO A 42 24.22 -3.01 -11.54
CA PRO A 42 24.90 -3.67 -10.44
C PRO A 42 23.89 -4.13 -9.39
N ASP A 43 23.86 -5.43 -9.09
CA ASP A 43 23.03 -5.98 -8.03
C ASP A 43 23.56 -7.34 -7.56
N SER A 44 23.29 -7.71 -6.30
CA SER A 44 23.74 -8.99 -5.75
C SER A 44 23.00 -10.16 -6.42
N LYS A 45 23.67 -11.31 -6.62
CA LYS A 45 23.03 -12.50 -7.22
C LYS A 45 21.81 -12.99 -6.42
N THR A 46 21.78 -12.76 -5.12
CA THR A 46 20.71 -13.22 -4.22
C THR A 46 19.49 -12.31 -4.20
N ASN A 47 19.65 -11.03 -4.57
CA ASN A 47 18.53 -10.10 -4.62
C ASN A 47 17.55 -10.52 -5.73
N MET A 48 16.24 -10.35 -5.51
CA MET A 48 15.21 -10.68 -6.51
C MET A 48 14.89 -9.51 -7.45
N THR A 49 15.69 -8.43 -7.41
CA THR A 49 15.48 -7.27 -8.27
C THR A 49 15.77 -7.63 -9.73
N VAL A 50 14.78 -7.40 -10.61
CA VAL A 50 14.84 -7.70 -12.05
C VAL A 50 14.89 -6.45 -12.95
N THR A 51 14.78 -5.26 -12.36
CA THR A 51 14.72 -3.99 -13.08
C THR A 51 15.83 -3.03 -12.64
N CYS A 52 16.44 -2.33 -13.59
CA CYS A 52 17.56 -1.43 -13.31
C CYS A 52 17.16 -0.09 -12.66
N SER A 53 15.88 0.29 -12.67
CA SER A 53 15.42 1.60 -12.19
C SER A 53 13.97 1.57 -11.74
N LEU A 54 13.57 2.60 -10.98
CA LEU A 54 12.19 2.80 -10.54
C LEU A 54 11.22 2.88 -11.73
N GLU A 55 11.61 3.54 -12.82
CA GLU A 55 10.76 3.66 -14.01
C GLU A 55 10.57 2.31 -14.71
N CYS A 56 11.63 1.51 -14.82
CA CYS A 56 11.49 0.14 -15.34
C CYS A 56 10.63 -0.73 -14.41
N SER A 57 10.78 -0.60 -13.09
CA SER A 57 9.94 -1.31 -12.12
C SER A 57 8.46 -0.93 -12.23
N LYS A 58 8.14 0.35 -12.40
CA LYS A 58 6.77 0.82 -12.62
C LYS A 58 6.18 0.24 -13.90
N ARG A 59 6.93 0.27 -15.01
CA ARG A 59 6.50 -0.30 -16.29
C ARG A 59 6.28 -1.81 -16.17
N HIS A 60 7.24 -2.54 -15.60
CA HIS A 60 7.12 -3.98 -15.39
C HIS A 60 5.87 -4.35 -14.57
N ARG A 61 5.59 -3.63 -13.47
CA ARG A 61 4.38 -3.87 -12.67
C ARG A 61 3.09 -3.62 -13.45
N LYS A 62 3.07 -2.62 -14.33
CA LYS A 62 1.92 -2.37 -15.22
C LYS A 62 1.76 -3.49 -16.24
N ASP A 63 2.86 -3.95 -16.83
CA ASP A 63 2.85 -5.03 -17.81
C ASP A 63 2.34 -6.34 -17.17
N LEU A 64 2.81 -6.69 -15.97
CA LEU A 64 2.33 -7.86 -15.21
C LEU A 64 0.83 -7.79 -14.87
N ALA A 65 0.34 -6.59 -14.52
CA ALA A 65 -1.08 -6.38 -14.27
C ALA A 65 -1.89 -6.48 -15.58
N SER A 66 -1.39 -5.90 -16.67
CA SER A 66 -2.05 -5.95 -17.98
C SER A 66 -2.03 -7.35 -18.60
N SER A 67 -1.05 -8.18 -18.25
CA SER A 67 -0.96 -9.56 -18.71
C SER A 67 -1.86 -10.52 -17.92
N GLY A 68 -2.58 -10.02 -16.90
CA GLY A 68 -3.52 -10.81 -16.11
C GLY A 68 -2.88 -11.85 -15.18
N ILE A 69 -1.58 -11.74 -14.88
CA ILE A 69 -0.87 -12.72 -14.04
C ILE A 69 -1.49 -12.83 -12.63
N TYR A 70 -2.15 -11.76 -12.17
CA TYR A 70 -2.78 -11.69 -10.86
C TYR A 70 -4.30 -11.90 -10.89
N ASP A 71 -4.91 -12.09 -12.06
CA ASP A 71 -6.37 -12.09 -12.21
C ASP A 71 -7.01 -13.24 -11.42
N ASP A 72 -6.46 -14.45 -11.53
CA ASP A 72 -6.96 -15.61 -10.77
C ASP A 72 -6.87 -15.41 -9.25
N ALA A 73 -5.79 -14.78 -8.78
CA ALA A 73 -5.59 -14.48 -7.37
C ALA A 73 -6.56 -13.40 -6.88
N LEU A 74 -6.83 -12.39 -7.72
CA LEU A 74 -7.83 -11.36 -7.45
C LEU A 74 -9.24 -11.93 -7.40
N ASP A 75 -9.59 -12.83 -8.32
CA ASP A 75 -10.89 -13.50 -8.35
C ASP A 75 -11.10 -14.40 -7.14
N ALA A 76 -10.08 -15.18 -6.76
CA ALA A 76 -10.12 -15.96 -5.51
C ALA A 76 -10.33 -15.06 -4.28
N ALA A 77 -9.62 -13.93 -4.21
CA ALA A 77 -9.78 -12.95 -3.14
C ALA A 77 -11.19 -12.33 -3.12
N HIS A 78 -11.76 -11.99 -4.28
CA HIS A 78 -13.11 -11.45 -4.39
C HIS A 78 -14.19 -12.45 -3.95
N LYS A 79 -14.01 -13.75 -4.19
CA LYS A 79 -14.93 -14.80 -3.72
C LYS A 79 -14.89 -14.99 -2.20
N ILE A 80 -13.70 -14.90 -1.60
CA ILE A 80 -13.51 -15.13 -0.16
C ILE A 80 -13.89 -13.89 0.67
N THR A 81 -13.68 -12.68 0.14
CA THR A 81 -13.89 -11.43 0.88
C THR A 81 -15.29 -11.30 1.50
N PRO A 82 -16.40 -11.59 0.79
CA PRO A 82 -17.74 -11.50 1.36
C PRO A 82 -18.01 -12.44 2.53
N VAL A 83 -17.34 -13.59 2.59
CA VAL A 83 -17.57 -14.62 3.61
C VAL A 83 -16.56 -14.56 4.75
N HIS A 84 -15.41 -13.93 4.55
CA HIS A 84 -14.32 -13.95 5.53
C HIS A 84 -14.58 -12.97 6.69
N PRO A 85 -14.69 -13.43 7.94
CA PRO A 85 -15.11 -12.61 9.08
C PRO A 85 -14.16 -11.45 9.42
N LYS A 86 -12.87 -11.60 9.10
CA LYS A 86 -11.85 -10.58 9.42
C LYS A 86 -11.66 -9.53 8.31
N THR A 87 -12.03 -9.86 7.07
CA THR A 87 -11.72 -9.02 5.89
C THR A 87 -12.99 -8.50 5.23
N GLY A 88 -14.08 -9.27 5.30
CA GLY A 88 -15.39 -8.94 4.76
C GLY A 88 -16.15 -7.88 5.54
N SER A 89 -17.35 -7.55 5.08
CA SER A 89 -18.21 -6.57 5.74
C SER A 89 -18.91 -7.22 6.96
N PHE A 90 -18.15 -7.43 8.03
CA PHE A 90 -18.63 -8.00 9.30
C PHE A 90 -18.25 -7.11 10.48
N GLU A 91 -18.94 -7.28 11.61
CA GLU A 91 -18.57 -6.61 12.87
C GLU A 91 -17.22 -7.08 13.42
N THR A 92 -16.81 -8.31 13.08
CA THR A 92 -15.51 -8.92 13.45
C THR A 92 -14.36 -8.51 12.52
N ASN A 93 -14.61 -7.61 11.57
CA ASN A 93 -13.56 -7.12 10.67
C ASN A 93 -12.43 -6.49 11.50
N ILE A 94 -11.18 -6.70 11.11
CA ILE A 94 -10.00 -6.15 11.80
C ILE A 94 -9.96 -4.61 11.84
N HIS A 95 -10.76 -3.95 11.01
CA HIS A 95 -10.92 -2.50 10.93
C HIS A 95 -12.29 -2.03 11.44
N ALA A 96 -13.12 -2.94 11.97
CA ALA A 96 -14.38 -2.58 12.59
C ALA A 96 -14.10 -1.78 13.86
N LYS A 97 -14.73 -0.60 13.92
CA LYS A 97 -14.64 0.35 15.05
C LYS A 97 -16.03 0.56 15.61
N SER A 98 -16.11 0.98 16.86
CA SER A 98 -17.38 1.30 17.51
C SER A 98 -17.69 2.78 17.34
N TRP A 99 -18.94 3.09 16.98
CA TRP A 99 -19.40 4.44 16.69
C TRP A 99 -20.71 4.69 17.42
N THR A 100 -20.81 5.85 18.06
CA THR A 100 -22.07 6.38 18.60
C THR A 100 -22.43 7.66 17.83
N ILE A 101 -23.49 7.59 17.04
CA ILE A 101 -23.93 8.67 16.15
C ILE A 101 -25.34 9.11 16.51
N LYS A 102 -25.65 10.38 16.25
CA LYS A 102 -26.97 10.96 16.45
C LYS A 102 -27.58 11.30 15.10
N ALA A 103 -28.79 10.82 14.89
CA ALA A 103 -29.62 11.12 13.73
C ALA A 103 -30.24 12.53 13.84
N PRO A 104 -30.67 13.14 12.72
CA PRO A 104 -31.26 14.49 12.70
C PRO A 104 -32.55 14.60 13.51
N ASP A 105 -33.28 13.50 13.68
CA ASP A 105 -34.46 13.37 14.54
C ASP A 105 -34.12 13.33 16.05
N GLY A 106 -32.84 13.28 16.39
CA GLY A 106 -32.34 13.22 17.75
C GLY A 106 -32.06 11.81 18.27
N LYS A 107 -32.37 10.76 17.50
CA LYS A 107 -32.17 9.36 17.91
C LYS A 107 -30.69 8.99 17.89
N VAL A 108 -30.24 8.27 18.92
CA VAL A 108 -28.85 7.85 19.07
C VAL A 108 -28.69 6.39 18.67
N TYR A 109 -27.71 6.12 17.81
CA TYR A 109 -27.39 4.78 17.32
C TYR A 109 -25.96 4.42 17.74
N LYS A 110 -25.82 3.21 18.28
CA LYS A 110 -24.52 2.60 18.58
C LYS A 110 -24.30 1.46 17.59
N CYS A 111 -23.19 1.49 16.85
CA CYS A 111 -22.89 0.47 15.85
C CYS A 111 -21.40 0.11 15.86
N ARG A 112 -21.11 -1.17 15.57
CA ARG A 112 -19.77 -1.67 15.29
C ARG A 112 -19.64 -1.83 13.77
N ASN A 113 -18.54 -1.36 13.19
CA ASN A 113 -18.36 -1.24 11.74
C ASN A 113 -19.40 -0.31 11.07
N LEU A 114 -19.17 1.01 11.19
CA LEU A 114 -20.03 2.03 10.59
C LEU A 114 -20.32 1.80 9.09
N LYS A 115 -19.36 1.26 8.33
CA LYS A 115 -19.54 1.04 6.89
C LYS A 115 -20.56 -0.07 6.61
N LEU A 116 -20.60 -1.12 7.43
CA LEU A 116 -21.61 -2.15 7.37
C LEU A 116 -22.97 -1.56 7.78
N TRP A 117 -23.00 -0.87 8.92
CA TRP A 117 -24.22 -0.25 9.43
C TRP A 117 -24.88 0.71 8.41
N CYS A 118 -24.07 1.57 7.76
CA CYS A 118 -24.57 2.46 6.73
C CYS A 118 -25.19 1.74 5.52
N LYS A 119 -24.73 0.52 5.19
CA LYS A 119 -25.30 -0.27 4.09
C LYS A 119 -26.62 -0.91 4.51
N GLU A 120 -26.69 -1.45 5.73
CA GLU A 120 -27.89 -2.10 6.25
C GLU A 120 -29.02 -1.10 6.53
N HIS A 121 -28.67 0.13 6.89
CA HIS A 121 -29.62 1.19 7.23
C HIS A 121 -29.64 2.29 6.16
N ALA A 122 -29.45 1.90 4.89
CA ALA A 122 -29.39 2.83 3.76
C ALA A 122 -30.61 3.77 3.70
N ASP A 123 -31.79 3.26 4.06
CA ASP A 123 -33.06 3.99 4.03
C ASP A 123 -33.13 5.16 5.03
N LEU A 124 -32.28 5.16 6.08
CA LEU A 124 -32.22 6.25 7.06
C LEU A 124 -31.47 7.48 6.56
N PHE A 125 -30.74 7.36 5.46
CA PHE A 125 -29.90 8.44 4.96
C PHE A 125 -30.49 9.05 3.70
N ASP A 126 -30.53 10.38 3.69
CA ASP A 126 -30.73 11.14 2.47
C ASP A 126 -29.41 11.12 1.66
N GLY A 127 -29.12 10.02 0.96
CA GLY A 127 -27.91 9.85 0.16
C GLY A 127 -27.41 8.40 0.10
N THR A 128 -26.25 8.18 -0.53
CA THR A 128 -25.67 6.83 -0.58
C THR A 128 -25.04 6.43 0.75
N PRO A 129 -25.07 5.14 1.13
CA PRO A 129 -24.34 4.61 2.29
C PRO A 129 -22.87 5.03 2.36
N ARG A 130 -22.23 5.15 1.19
CA ARG A 130 -20.84 5.61 1.07
C ARG A 130 -20.67 7.07 1.46
N GLN A 131 -21.59 7.94 1.05
CA GLN A 131 -21.58 9.35 1.44
C GLN A 131 -21.85 9.53 2.93
N ALA A 132 -22.77 8.75 3.50
CA ALA A 132 -23.04 8.76 4.94
C ALA A 132 -21.80 8.39 5.76
N TRP A 133 -21.15 7.27 5.39
CA TRP A 133 -19.90 6.84 6.01
C TRP A 133 -18.80 7.89 5.89
N ASP A 134 -18.59 8.45 4.69
CA ASP A 134 -17.55 9.46 4.44
C ASP A 134 -17.82 10.76 5.22
N GLY A 135 -19.08 11.20 5.29
CA GLY A 135 -19.50 12.34 6.08
C GLY A 135 -19.20 12.18 7.57
N LEU A 136 -19.60 11.05 8.16
CA LEU A 136 -19.36 10.73 9.57
C LEU A 136 -17.86 10.55 9.88
N ALA A 137 -17.11 9.89 8.99
CA ALA A 137 -15.65 9.75 9.12
C ALA A 137 -14.94 11.12 9.09
N LYS A 138 -15.42 12.05 8.26
CA LYS A 138 -14.92 13.42 8.18
C LYS A 138 -15.17 14.23 9.45
N ILE A 139 -16.28 14.00 10.16
CA ILE A 139 -16.54 14.60 11.48
C ILE A 139 -15.50 14.08 12.48
N LYS A 140 -15.26 12.77 12.53
CA LYS A 140 -14.19 12.17 13.35
C LYS A 140 -12.83 12.81 13.06
N TYR A 141 -12.44 12.92 11.78
CA TYR A 141 -11.14 13.52 11.42
C TYR A 141 -11.02 14.99 11.82
N SER A 142 -12.15 15.70 11.83
CA SER A 142 -12.21 17.09 12.28
C SER A 142 -12.06 17.20 13.79
N ALA A 143 -12.68 16.30 14.56
CA ALA A 143 -12.47 16.16 16.00
C ALA A 143 -11.01 15.83 16.36
N GLN A 144 -10.32 15.05 15.51
CA GLN A 144 -8.89 14.74 15.64
C GLN A 144 -7.94 15.84 15.15
N GLY A 145 -8.45 16.97 14.65
CA GLY A 145 -7.61 18.06 14.10
C GLY A 145 -6.89 17.73 12.79
N LYS A 146 -7.21 16.62 12.12
CA LYS A 146 -6.55 16.15 10.88
C LYS A 146 -7.01 16.88 9.62
N ARG A 147 -7.97 17.81 9.74
CA ARG A 147 -8.54 18.54 8.60
C ARG A 147 -8.37 20.05 8.78
N LYS A 148 -8.01 20.72 7.68
CA LYS A 148 -7.99 22.18 7.57
C LYS A 148 -9.39 22.77 7.77
N ASN A 149 -10.38 22.22 7.07
CA ASN A 149 -11.79 22.64 7.19
C ASN A 149 -12.53 21.62 8.06
N ARG A 150 -12.94 22.05 9.25
CA ARG A 150 -13.64 21.21 10.23
C ARG A 150 -15.08 20.98 9.80
N ALA A 151 -15.53 19.74 9.92
CA ALA A 151 -16.91 19.31 9.75
C ALA A 151 -17.45 18.85 11.10
N TYR A 152 -18.61 19.36 11.50
CA TYR A 152 -19.26 19.03 12.78
C TYR A 152 -20.54 18.21 12.61
N GLN A 153 -21.15 18.28 11.42
CA GLN A 153 -22.34 17.53 11.07
C GLN A 153 -22.30 17.14 9.60
N TRP A 154 -23.09 16.12 9.24
CA TRP A 154 -23.37 15.73 7.87
C TRP A 154 -24.88 15.51 7.73
N LYS A 155 -25.58 16.38 6.99
CA LYS A 155 -27.05 16.31 6.82
C LYS A 155 -27.82 16.11 8.13
N GLY A 156 -27.44 16.86 9.17
CA GLY A 156 -28.02 16.77 10.51
C GLY A 156 -27.55 15.59 11.37
N TRP A 157 -26.77 14.66 10.80
CA TRP A 157 -26.10 13.62 11.57
C TRP A 157 -24.86 14.15 12.27
N THR A 158 -24.67 13.76 13.52
CA THR A 158 -23.49 14.13 14.32
C THR A 158 -22.83 12.90 14.94
N LEU A 159 -21.54 13.05 15.26
CA LEU A 159 -20.76 12.02 15.96
C LEU A 159 -20.70 12.38 17.44
N ILE A 160 -21.20 11.49 18.29
CA ILE A 160 -21.13 11.66 19.75
C ILE A 160 -19.82 11.09 20.27
N ASP A 161 -19.55 9.83 19.92
CA ASP A 161 -18.41 9.09 20.44
C ASP A 161 -17.89 8.10 19.40
N TYR A 162 -16.61 7.78 19.49
CA TYR A 162 -15.98 6.74 18.69
C TYR A 162 -14.93 6.04 19.52
N ASP A 163 -14.89 4.72 19.39
CA ASP A 163 -13.86 3.90 20.00
C ASP A 163 -13.07 3.16 18.91
N ASP A 164 -11.75 3.26 19.04
CA ASP A 164 -10.77 2.66 18.16
C ASP A 164 -10.19 1.35 18.75
N SER A 165 -10.66 0.91 19.92
CA SER A 165 -10.27 -0.37 20.50
C SER A 165 -10.79 -1.55 19.67
N LEU A 166 -9.95 -2.58 19.54
CA LEU A 166 -10.19 -3.79 18.74
C LEU A 166 -10.97 -4.84 19.54
#